data_AF-A0A537NDG2-F1
#
_entry.id   AF-A0A537NDG2-F1
#
_cell.length_a   1.000
_cell.length_b   1.000
_cell.length_c   1.000
_cell.angle_alpha   90.00
_cell.angle_beta   90.00
_cell.angle_gamma   90.00
#
_symmetry.space_group_name_H-M   'P 1'
#
loop_
_entity.id
_entity.type
_entity.pdbx_description
1 polymer ?
#
loop_
_entity_poly.entity_id
_entity_poly.type
_entity_poly.pdbx_seq_one_letter_code
_entity_poly.pdbx_strand_id
1 'polypeptide(L)'
;MTASETFTEAGRDFIRDIVGADLAAKRHSQIVTRFPPEPNGYLHIGHAKSIALNFGIAEEFGGRCHLRFDDTNPTKEEQEYVDAIKRDVRWLGYDWGKHLYHASDYFEQLYEWAECLIRDGKAYVDDQPQDEMRANRGTLTEPGRNSPFRDRSVAENLDLFRRMRAGEFPNGARVLRTKIDMAAGNIN
;
A
#
# COMPACT_ATOMS: atom_id res chain seq x y z
N MET A 1 46.19 27.59 9.92
CA MET A 1 44.98 27.74 9.09
C MET A 1 44.71 26.39 8.47
N THR A 2 43.98 25.53 9.16
CA THR A 2 43.58 24.22 8.64
C THR A 2 42.29 24.41 7.87
N ALA A 3 42.34 24.15 6.56
CA ALA A 3 41.19 24.20 5.69
C ALA A 3 40.08 23.30 6.26
N SER A 4 38.88 23.86 6.48
CA SER A 4 37.72 23.04 6.76
C SER A 4 37.35 22.39 5.44
N GLU A 5 37.61 21.09 5.31
CA GLU A 5 37.07 20.29 4.22
C GLU A 5 35.55 20.32 4.35
N THR A 6 34.92 21.18 3.55
CA THR A 6 33.49 21.09 3.29
C THR A 6 33.29 19.82 2.48
N PHE A 7 32.98 18.71 3.16
CA PHE A 7 32.32 17.60 2.51
C PHE A 7 31.02 18.15 1.92
N THR A 8 31.00 18.40 0.61
CA THR A 8 29.73 18.51 -0.11
C THR A 8 29.03 17.17 0.10
N GLU A 9 27.93 17.20 0.86
CA GLU A 9 27.22 16.03 1.38
C GLU A 9 26.46 15.31 0.26
N ALA A 10 27.19 14.70 -0.66
CA ALA A 10 26.65 13.92 -1.75
C ALA A 10 25.90 12.71 -1.16
N GLY A 11 24.59 12.65 -1.38
CA GLY A 11 23.74 11.54 -0.92
C GLY A 11 22.72 11.89 0.17
N ARG A 12 22.65 13.14 0.63
CA ARG A 12 21.62 13.55 1.60
C ARG A 12 20.36 14.03 0.90
N ASP A 13 19.28 13.31 1.12
CA ASP A 13 17.92 13.69 0.71
C ASP A 13 17.04 13.87 1.95
N PHE A 14 15.89 14.51 1.77
CA PHE A 14 14.99 14.85 2.86
C PHE A 14 14.47 13.63 3.65
N ILE A 15 14.46 12.42 3.08
CA ILE A 15 14.02 11.21 3.76
C ILE A 15 15.08 10.78 4.79
N ARG A 16 16.37 10.82 4.41
CA ARG A 16 17.48 10.55 5.33
C ARG A 16 17.54 11.57 6.48
N ASP A 17 17.21 12.83 6.20
CA ASP A 17 17.11 13.86 7.24
C ASP A 17 15.99 13.56 8.24
N ILE A 18 14.82 13.13 7.77
CA ILE A 18 13.71 12.70 8.64
C ILE A 18 14.12 11.49 9.47
N VAL A 19 14.70 10.46 8.85
CA VAL A 19 15.16 9.25 9.55
C VAL A 19 16.19 9.59 10.64
N GLY A 20 17.19 10.40 10.30
CA GLY A 20 18.20 10.85 11.26
C GLY A 20 17.60 11.65 12.42
N ALA A 21 16.66 12.56 12.14
CA ALA A 21 15.97 13.34 13.15
C ALA A 21 15.11 12.48 14.08
N ASP A 22 14.38 11.50 13.54
CA ASP A 22 13.52 10.61 14.32
C ASP A 22 14.33 9.66 15.22
N LEU A 23 15.48 9.17 14.75
CA LEU A 23 16.41 8.38 15.56
C LEU A 23 17.06 9.21 16.67
N ALA A 24 17.51 10.44 16.35
CA ALA A 24 18.07 11.35 17.35
C ALA A 24 17.04 11.72 18.43
N ALA A 25 15.78 11.92 18.04
CA ALA A 25 14.66 12.16 18.93
C ALA A 25 14.12 10.89 19.61
N LYS A 26 14.69 9.70 19.33
CA LYS A 26 14.27 8.39 19.85
C LYS A 26 12.79 8.07 19.60
N ARG A 27 12.22 8.56 18.50
CA ARG A 27 10.85 8.21 18.08
C ARG A 27 10.76 6.78 17.58
N HIS A 28 11.86 6.28 17.02
CA HIS A 28 12.00 4.91 16.54
C HIS A 28 13.28 4.28 17.10
N SER A 29 13.19 3.00 17.45
CA SER A 29 14.33 2.21 17.93
C SER A 29 15.06 1.48 16.79
N GLN A 30 14.41 1.31 15.64
CA GLN A 30 14.95 0.65 14.46
C GLN A 30 14.25 1.17 13.21
N ILE A 31 15.01 1.30 12.12
CA ILE A 31 14.48 1.64 10.81
C ILE A 31 14.07 0.37 10.07
N VAL A 32 12.84 0.35 9.56
CA VAL A 32 12.30 -0.73 8.74
C VAL A 32 11.69 -0.14 7.48
N THR A 33 12.30 -0.42 6.33
CA THR A 33 11.82 0.02 5.01
C THR A 33 11.23 -1.17 4.23
N ARG A 34 10.63 -0.90 3.07
CA ARG A 34 10.26 -1.97 2.12
C ARG A 34 10.30 -1.50 0.68
N PHE A 35 10.68 -2.40 -0.22
CA PHE A 35 10.45 -2.29 -1.66
C PHE A 35 9.25 -3.17 -2.04
N PRO A 36 8.08 -2.59 -2.41
CA PRO A 36 6.85 -3.34 -2.61
C PRO A 36 6.38 -3.39 -4.08
N PRO A 37 7.07 -4.11 -5.00
CA PRO A 37 6.64 -4.17 -6.40
C PRO A 37 5.40 -5.06 -6.57
N GLU A 38 4.49 -4.66 -7.48
CA GLU A 38 3.47 -5.57 -8.02
C GLU A 38 4.16 -6.53 -9.02
N PRO A 39 3.96 -7.85 -8.92
CA PRO A 39 4.62 -8.81 -9.81
C PRO A 39 3.86 -8.96 -11.14
N ASN A 40 3.69 -7.85 -11.88
CA ASN A 40 2.98 -7.78 -13.17
C ASN A 40 3.86 -7.31 -14.34
N GLY A 41 5.18 -7.24 -14.13
CA GLY A 41 6.15 -6.83 -15.14
C GLY A 41 7.59 -6.86 -14.63
N TYR A 42 8.54 -6.79 -15.56
CA TYR A 42 9.97 -6.72 -15.26
C TYR A 42 10.37 -5.36 -14.66
N LEU A 43 11.39 -5.37 -13.80
CA LEU A 43 11.91 -4.12 -13.26
C LEU A 43 12.65 -3.31 -14.34
N HIS A 44 12.30 -2.04 -14.48
CA HIS A 44 13.09 -1.06 -15.23
C HIS A 44 13.96 -0.16 -14.32
N ILE A 45 14.83 0.67 -14.91
CA ILE A 45 15.77 1.55 -14.19
C ILE A 45 15.12 2.47 -13.14
N GLY A 46 13.86 2.89 -13.33
CA GLY A 46 13.12 3.63 -12.32
C GLY A 46 12.98 2.88 -10.98
N HIS A 47 12.87 1.55 -11.01
CA HIS A 47 12.82 0.72 -9.81
C HIS A 47 14.16 0.64 -9.11
N ALA A 48 15.27 0.67 -9.85
CA ALA A 48 16.61 0.69 -9.26
C ALA A 48 16.80 1.88 -8.30
N LYS A 49 16.22 3.05 -8.61
CA LYS A 49 16.19 4.20 -7.70
C LYS A 49 15.44 3.87 -6.40
N SER A 50 14.26 3.26 -6.50
CA SER A 50 13.45 2.90 -5.33
C SER A 50 14.11 1.82 -4.48
N ILE A 51 14.73 0.82 -5.13
CA ILE A 51 15.52 -0.24 -4.47
C ILE A 51 16.68 0.40 -3.71
N ALA A 52 17.53 1.18 -4.39
CA ALA A 52 18.68 1.80 -3.78
C ALA A 52 18.31 2.74 -2.63
N LEU A 53 17.19 3.45 -2.73
CA LEU A 53 16.67 4.27 -1.65
C LEU A 53 16.25 3.43 -0.43
N ASN A 54 15.38 2.44 -0.62
CA ASN A 54 14.81 1.69 0.50
C ASN A 54 15.84 0.78 1.17
N PHE A 55 16.62 0.03 0.39
CA PHE A 55 17.66 -0.84 0.92
C PHE A 55 18.84 -0.02 1.46
N GLY A 56 19.27 1.03 0.76
CA GLY A 56 20.35 1.90 1.22
C GLY A 56 20.04 2.60 2.54
N ILE A 57 18.83 3.13 2.73
CA ILE A 57 18.42 3.69 4.04
C ILE A 57 18.47 2.62 5.15
N ALA A 58 18.03 1.39 4.87
CA ALA A 58 18.11 0.33 5.87
C ALA A 58 19.56 -0.01 6.23
N GLU A 59 20.45 -0.11 5.26
CA GLU A 59 21.88 -0.40 5.49
C GLU A 59 22.58 0.73 6.25
N GLU A 60 22.39 1.98 5.83
CA GLU A 60 23.02 3.16 6.44
C GLU A 60 22.67 3.35 7.91
N PHE A 61 21.43 3.03 8.29
CA PHE A 61 20.91 3.23 9.64
C PHE A 61 20.85 1.93 10.47
N GLY A 62 21.47 0.84 10.01
CA GLY A 62 21.49 -0.45 10.72
C GLY A 62 20.11 -1.09 10.91
N GLY A 63 19.19 -0.78 10.00
CA GLY A 63 17.82 -1.27 9.94
C GLY A 63 17.68 -2.56 9.13
N ARG A 64 16.46 -2.78 8.61
CA ARG A 64 16.18 -3.85 7.64
C ARG A 64 15.23 -3.36 6.55
N CYS A 65 15.37 -3.90 5.35
CA CYS A 65 14.45 -3.65 4.25
C CYS A 65 13.71 -4.94 3.89
N HIS A 66 12.39 -4.87 3.77
CA HIS A 66 11.57 -5.99 3.32
C HIS A 66 11.44 -5.96 1.79
N LEU A 67 11.52 -7.12 1.14
CA LEU A 67 10.99 -7.31 -0.21
C LEU A 67 9.55 -7.83 -0.07
N ARG A 68 8.56 -7.07 -0.54
CA ARG A 68 7.15 -7.49 -0.45
C ARG A 68 6.50 -7.48 -1.82
N PHE A 69 5.98 -8.59 -2.29
CA PHE A 69 5.16 -8.56 -3.49
C PHE A 69 3.78 -7.98 -3.16
N ASP A 70 3.34 -6.97 -3.91
CA ASP A 70 2.00 -6.39 -3.76
C ASP A 70 0.99 -7.18 -4.63
N ASP A 71 0.88 -8.47 -4.32
CA ASP A 71 0.20 -9.51 -5.10
C ASP A 71 -1.31 -9.60 -4.79
N THR A 72 -2.00 -8.47 -4.92
CA THR A 72 -3.43 -8.34 -4.58
C THR A 72 -4.37 -8.53 -5.77
N ASN A 73 -3.83 -8.59 -6.99
CA ASN A 73 -4.58 -8.69 -8.24
C ASN A 73 -4.28 -10.01 -8.98
N PRO A 74 -5.10 -11.04 -8.81
CA PRO A 74 -4.83 -12.37 -9.35
C PRO A 74 -4.86 -12.45 -10.88
N THR A 75 -5.26 -11.39 -11.60
CA THR A 75 -5.39 -11.39 -13.07
C THR A 75 -4.13 -10.94 -13.81
N LYS A 76 -3.18 -10.31 -13.13
CA LYS A 76 -2.00 -9.68 -13.76
C LYS A 76 -0.67 -10.22 -13.26
N GLU A 77 -0.72 -11.19 -12.35
CA GLU A 77 0.45 -11.62 -11.60
C GLU A 77 0.96 -12.95 -12.14
N GLU A 78 2.26 -13.00 -12.43
CA GLU A 78 2.91 -14.21 -12.93
C GLU A 78 4.15 -14.53 -12.10
N GLN A 79 4.36 -15.83 -11.85
CA GLN A 79 5.55 -16.30 -11.13
C GLN A 79 6.85 -15.87 -11.81
N GLU A 80 6.85 -15.70 -13.14
CA GLU A 80 8.03 -15.21 -13.86
C GLU A 80 8.51 -13.84 -13.37
N TYR A 81 7.58 -12.94 -13.04
CA TYR A 81 7.92 -11.60 -12.57
C TYR A 81 8.44 -11.64 -11.13
N VAL A 82 7.86 -12.49 -10.28
CA VAL A 82 8.36 -12.73 -8.92
C VAL A 82 9.83 -13.16 -8.95
N ASP A 83 10.16 -14.13 -9.81
CA ASP A 83 11.51 -14.68 -9.92
C ASP A 83 12.49 -13.67 -10.52
N ALA A 84 12.08 -12.94 -11.56
CA ALA A 84 12.88 -11.90 -12.18
C ALA A 84 13.16 -10.74 -11.21
N ILE A 85 12.16 -10.25 -10.49
CA ILE A 85 12.31 -9.19 -9.48
C ILE A 85 13.33 -9.61 -8.41
N LYS A 86 13.22 -10.83 -7.87
CA LYS A 86 14.17 -11.34 -6.86
C LYS A 86 15.59 -11.40 -7.40
N ARG A 87 15.75 -11.86 -8.64
CA ARG A 87 17.06 -11.91 -9.31
C ARG A 87 17.65 -10.50 -9.47
N ASP A 88 16.86 -9.54 -9.94
CA ASP A 88 17.33 -8.19 -10.26
C ASP A 88 17.68 -7.41 -8.99
N VAL A 89 16.91 -7.54 -7.90
CA VAL A 89 17.24 -6.95 -6.59
C VAL A 89 18.58 -7.50 -6.08
N ARG A 90 18.81 -8.81 -6.17
CA ARG A 90 20.09 -9.44 -5.79
C ARG A 90 21.24 -9.04 -6.70
N TRP A 91 20.97 -8.92 -8.00
CA TRP A 91 21.97 -8.49 -8.99
C TRP A 91 22.44 -7.05 -8.72
N LEU A 92 21.55 -6.18 -8.24
CA LEU A 92 21.89 -4.83 -7.78
C LEU A 92 22.69 -4.82 -6.47
N GLY A 93 22.92 -5.97 -5.84
CA GLY A 93 23.74 -6.11 -4.63
C GLY A 93 22.98 -6.03 -3.31
N TYR A 94 21.65 -5.98 -3.35
CA TYR A 94 20.83 -5.88 -2.13
C TYR A 94 20.26 -7.23 -1.70
N ASP A 95 20.07 -7.40 -0.39
CA ASP A 95 19.46 -8.59 0.20
C ASP A 95 18.36 -8.22 1.20
N TRP A 96 17.22 -8.90 1.10
CA TRP A 96 16.13 -8.81 2.07
C TRP A 96 16.27 -9.84 3.20
N GLY A 97 17.28 -10.71 3.14
CA GLY A 97 17.53 -11.76 4.12
C GLY A 97 16.31 -12.68 4.26
N LYS A 98 15.78 -12.79 5.48
CA LYS A 98 14.55 -13.56 5.78
C LYS A 98 13.25 -12.78 5.56
N HIS A 99 13.31 -11.53 5.13
CA HIS A 99 12.19 -10.59 5.09
C HIS A 99 11.52 -10.51 3.71
N LEU A 100 11.16 -11.68 3.19
CA LEU A 100 10.35 -11.83 1.99
C LEU A 100 8.88 -12.00 2.40
N TYR A 101 7.99 -11.20 1.81
CA TYR A 101 6.55 -11.22 2.14
C TYR A 101 5.69 -11.11 0.89
N HIS A 102 4.45 -11.55 1.00
CA HIS A 102 3.41 -11.36 0.00
C HIS A 102 2.23 -10.58 0.62
N ALA A 103 1.59 -9.71 -0.14
CA ALA A 103 0.37 -9.04 0.32
C ALA A 103 -0.77 -10.06 0.51
N SER A 104 -0.80 -11.10 -0.33
CA SER A 104 -1.73 -12.22 -0.26
C SER A 104 -1.65 -13.03 1.04
N ASP A 105 -0.47 -13.11 1.68
CA ASP A 105 -0.31 -13.72 3.02
C ASP A 105 -1.18 -13.04 4.09
N TYR A 106 -1.59 -11.78 3.85
CA TYR A 106 -2.37 -10.98 4.79
C TYR A 106 -3.86 -10.90 4.45
N PHE A 107 -4.36 -11.64 3.45
CA PHE A 107 -5.77 -11.53 3.05
C PHE A 107 -6.76 -11.82 4.17
N GLU A 108 -6.49 -12.80 5.05
CA GLU A 108 -7.36 -13.04 6.21
C GLU A 108 -7.34 -11.83 7.16
N GLN A 109 -6.15 -11.28 7.45
CA GLN A 109 -6.02 -10.12 8.32
C GLN A 109 -6.74 -8.89 7.75
N LEU A 110 -6.64 -8.67 6.44
CA LEU A 110 -7.32 -7.59 5.73
C LEU A 110 -8.84 -7.77 5.77
N TYR A 111 -9.32 -9.02 5.62
CA TYR A 111 -10.73 -9.36 5.75
C TYR A 111 -11.26 -9.10 7.17
N GLU A 112 -10.52 -9.50 8.20
CA GLU A 112 -10.86 -9.22 9.60
C GLU A 112 -10.93 -7.72 9.89
N TRP A 113 -9.96 -6.94 9.40
CA TRP A 113 -9.98 -5.49 9.55
C TRP A 113 -11.14 -4.85 8.79
N ALA A 114 -11.51 -5.38 7.62
CA ALA A 114 -12.70 -4.96 6.91
C ALA A 114 -13.97 -5.22 7.74
N GLU A 115 -14.11 -6.39 8.38
CA GLU A 115 -15.22 -6.64 9.31
C GLU A 115 -15.20 -5.66 10.50
N CYS A 116 -14.02 -5.34 11.06
CA CYS A 116 -13.90 -4.35 12.13
C CYS A 116 -14.38 -2.97 11.68
N LEU A 117 -13.99 -2.52 10.48
CA LEU A 117 -14.46 -1.26 9.91
C LEU A 117 -15.99 -1.25 9.71
N ILE A 118 -16.57 -2.37 9.29
CA ILE A 118 -18.04 -2.49 9.17
C ILE A 118 -18.70 -2.38 10.55
N ARG A 119 -18.18 -3.10 11.57
CA ARG A 119 -18.70 -3.06 12.95
C ARG A 119 -18.65 -1.65 13.55
N ASP A 120 -17.60 -0.91 13.24
CA ASP A 120 -17.43 0.49 13.64
C ASP A 120 -18.28 1.48 12.82
N GLY A 121 -19.06 1.01 11.84
CA GLY A 121 -19.85 1.85 10.94
C GLY A 121 -18.99 2.66 9.94
N LYS A 122 -17.71 2.33 9.81
CA LYS A 122 -16.70 2.99 8.96
C LYS A 122 -16.54 2.33 7.59
N ALA A 123 -17.31 1.29 7.28
CA ALA A 123 -17.40 0.70 5.95
C ALA A 123 -18.82 0.20 5.67
N TYR A 124 -19.19 0.12 4.40
CA TYR A 124 -20.49 -0.37 3.93
C TYR A 124 -20.35 -1.07 2.59
N VAL A 125 -21.25 -2.01 2.31
CA VAL A 125 -21.37 -2.67 1.00
C VAL A 125 -22.20 -1.77 0.10
N ASP A 126 -21.69 -1.48 -1.09
CA ASP A 126 -22.33 -0.67 -2.11
C ASP A 126 -22.74 -1.54 -3.29
N ASP A 127 -24.01 -1.46 -3.68
CA ASP A 127 -24.60 -2.23 -4.78
C ASP A 127 -24.75 -1.37 -6.05
N GLN A 128 -24.29 -0.12 -6.02
CA GLN A 128 -24.32 0.73 -7.20
C GLN A 128 -23.43 0.16 -8.33
N PRO A 129 -23.89 0.22 -9.59
CA PRO A 129 -23.04 -0.11 -10.72
C PRO A 129 -21.83 0.84 -10.81
N GLN A 130 -20.75 0.37 -11.42
CA GLN A 130 -19.47 1.11 -11.49
C GLN A 130 -19.62 2.53 -12.06
N ASP A 131 -20.46 2.70 -13.08
CA ASP A 131 -20.68 4.00 -13.72
C ASP A 131 -21.40 4.99 -12.78
N GLU A 132 -22.36 4.51 -11.99
CA GLU A 132 -23.02 5.33 -10.96
C GLU A 132 -22.08 5.69 -9.82
N MET A 133 -21.25 4.75 -9.36
CA MET A 133 -20.23 5.04 -8.35
C MET A 133 -19.26 6.12 -8.83
N ARG A 134 -18.87 6.05 -10.12
CA ARG A 134 -18.00 7.05 -10.75
C ARG A 134 -18.68 8.42 -10.84
N ALA A 135 -19.96 8.47 -11.23
CA ALA A 135 -20.73 9.71 -11.26
C ALA A 135 -20.90 10.32 -9.85
N ASN A 136 -21.18 9.48 -8.86
CA ASN A 136 -21.35 9.91 -7.46
C ASN A 136 -20.04 10.31 -6.78
N ARG A 137 -18.88 9.94 -7.32
CA ARG A 137 -17.58 10.35 -6.77
C ARG A 137 -17.34 11.86 -6.89
N GLY A 138 -18.05 12.55 -7.78
CA GLY A 138 -17.81 13.96 -8.08
C GLY A 138 -16.54 14.18 -8.88
N THR A 139 -16.03 15.40 -8.86
CA THR A 139 -14.84 15.83 -9.62
C THR A 139 -13.90 16.63 -8.71
N LEU A 140 -12.79 17.14 -9.25
CA LEU A 140 -11.90 18.06 -8.51
C LEU A 140 -12.58 19.38 -8.12
N THR A 141 -13.72 19.71 -8.75
CA THR A 141 -14.45 20.96 -8.56
C THR A 141 -15.86 20.76 -8.00
N GLU A 142 -16.41 19.56 -8.04
CA GLU A 142 -17.76 19.25 -7.59
C GLU A 142 -17.74 18.15 -6.54
N PRO A 143 -18.38 18.36 -5.36
CA PRO A 143 -18.37 17.36 -4.29
C PRO A 143 -19.12 16.10 -4.72
N GLY A 144 -18.68 14.96 -4.19
CA GLY A 144 -19.35 13.69 -4.36
C GLY A 144 -20.67 13.62 -3.60
N ARG A 145 -21.45 12.58 -3.91
CA ARG A 145 -22.75 12.28 -3.31
C ARG A 145 -22.71 10.93 -2.63
N ASN A 146 -23.36 10.84 -1.47
CA ASN A 146 -23.49 9.57 -0.77
C ASN A 146 -24.24 8.54 -1.62
N SER A 147 -23.74 7.30 -1.63
CA SER A 147 -24.48 6.16 -2.18
C SER A 147 -25.80 5.98 -1.43
N PRO A 148 -26.89 5.56 -2.10
CA PRO A 148 -28.15 5.20 -1.42
C PRO A 148 -27.97 4.04 -0.43
N PHE A 149 -26.90 3.25 -0.55
CA PHE A 149 -26.59 2.12 0.33
C PHE A 149 -25.66 2.51 1.50
N ARG A 150 -25.25 3.78 1.61
CA ARG A 150 -24.26 4.24 2.60
C ARG A 150 -24.70 4.03 4.05
N ASP A 151 -26.00 4.07 4.30
CA ASP A 151 -26.58 4.00 5.65
C ASP A 151 -27.18 2.63 5.99
N ARG A 152 -26.80 1.57 5.24
CA ARG A 152 -27.06 0.17 5.61
C ARG A 152 -26.62 -0.11 7.04
N SER A 153 -27.38 -0.98 7.72
CA SER A 153 -27.06 -1.39 9.08
C SER A 153 -25.76 -2.19 9.13
N VAL A 154 -25.10 -2.22 10.29
CA VAL A 154 -23.91 -3.06 10.52
C VAL A 154 -24.20 -4.53 10.23
N ALA A 155 -25.37 -5.03 10.67
CA ALA A 155 -25.76 -6.42 10.47
C ALA A 155 -25.92 -6.78 8.99
N GLU A 156 -26.58 -5.91 8.21
CA GLU A 156 -26.75 -6.08 6.77
C GLU A 156 -25.41 -6.06 6.03
N ASN A 157 -24.53 -5.11 6.36
CA ASN A 157 -23.21 -5.02 5.73
C ASN A 157 -22.34 -6.26 6.03
N LEU A 158 -22.37 -6.80 7.25
CA LEU A 158 -21.64 -8.02 7.59
C LEU A 158 -22.17 -9.24 6.85
N ASP A 159 -23.49 -9.39 6.74
CA ASP A 159 -24.11 -10.48 5.96
C ASP A 159 -23.67 -10.42 4.50
N LEU A 160 -23.86 -9.26 3.86
CA LEU A 160 -23.50 -9.06 2.46
C LEU A 160 -22.01 -9.28 2.20
N PHE A 161 -21.13 -8.74 3.05
CA PHE A 161 -19.69 -8.87 2.88
C PHE A 161 -19.21 -10.33 3.00
N ARG A 162 -19.80 -11.11 3.92
CA ARG A 162 -19.53 -12.55 4.04
C ARG A 162 -20.00 -13.33 2.81
N ARG A 163 -21.16 -12.98 2.26
CA ARG A 163 -21.71 -13.60 1.04
C ARG A 163 -20.93 -13.22 -0.21
N MET A 164 -20.38 -12.01 -0.27
CA MET A 164 -19.41 -11.60 -1.30
C MET A 164 -18.17 -12.50 -1.25
N ARG A 165 -17.59 -12.73 -0.07
CA ARG A 165 -16.45 -13.65 0.10
C ARG A 165 -16.80 -15.10 -0.26
N ALA A 166 -18.04 -15.53 0.00
CA ALA A 166 -18.53 -16.86 -0.37
C ALA A 166 -18.81 -17.04 -1.88
N GLY A 167 -18.66 -15.99 -2.70
CA GLY A 167 -18.86 -16.06 -4.14
C GLY A 167 -20.33 -16.09 -4.58
N GLU A 168 -21.26 -15.61 -3.75
CA GLU A 168 -22.70 -15.64 -4.06
C GLU A 168 -23.11 -14.63 -5.15
N PHE A 169 -22.26 -13.65 -5.45
CA PHE A 169 -22.56 -12.56 -6.36
C PHE A 169 -21.61 -12.53 -7.56
N PRO A 170 -22.09 -12.13 -8.76
CA PRO A 170 -21.22 -11.99 -9.92
C PRO A 170 -20.24 -10.82 -9.76
N ASN A 171 -19.15 -10.86 -10.52
CA ASN A 171 -18.13 -9.81 -10.52
C ASN A 171 -18.75 -8.44 -10.79
N GLY A 172 -18.37 -7.45 -9.97
CA GLY A 172 -18.85 -6.07 -10.10
C GLY A 172 -20.26 -5.80 -9.58
N ALA A 173 -20.97 -6.82 -9.06
CA ALA A 173 -22.32 -6.62 -8.50
C ALA A 173 -22.31 -5.81 -7.20
N ARG A 174 -21.25 -5.93 -6.40
CA ARG A 174 -21.10 -5.28 -5.09
C ARG A 174 -19.64 -4.99 -4.79
N VAL A 175 -19.39 -3.92 -4.03
CA VAL A 175 -18.06 -3.59 -3.52
C VAL A 175 -18.15 -3.17 -2.05
N LEU A 176 -17.11 -3.44 -1.27
CA LEU A 176 -16.96 -2.85 0.06
C LEU A 176 -16.30 -1.47 -0.07
N ARG A 177 -16.90 -0.45 0.54
CA ARG A 177 -16.39 0.93 0.53
C ARG A 177 -16.17 1.43 1.94
N THR A 178 -15.11 2.21 2.14
CA THR A 178 -14.92 2.96 3.38
C THR A 178 -15.93 4.12 3.46
N LYS A 179 -16.42 4.38 4.66
CA LYS A 179 -17.37 5.46 4.97
C LYS A 179 -16.58 6.66 5.50
N ILE A 180 -16.07 7.48 4.59
CA ILE A 180 -15.31 8.71 4.88
C ILE A 180 -16.20 9.92 4.55
N ASP A 181 -15.70 10.92 3.82
CA ASP A 181 -16.41 12.13 3.44
C ASP A 181 -16.45 12.25 1.92
N MET A 182 -17.65 12.20 1.34
CA MET A 182 -17.85 12.33 -0.10
C MET A 182 -17.61 13.77 -0.60
N ALA A 183 -17.57 14.76 0.29
CA ALA A 183 -17.31 16.17 -0.04
C ALA A 183 -15.86 16.59 0.19
N ALA A 184 -14.97 15.67 0.58
CA ALA A 184 -13.57 15.98 0.80
C ALA A 184 -12.89 16.49 -0.49
N GLY A 185 -12.07 17.53 -0.36
CA GLY A 185 -11.29 18.07 -1.49
C GLY A 185 -10.21 17.11 -2.00
N ASN A 186 -9.83 16.12 -1.20
CA ASN A 186 -9.09 14.95 -1.67
C ASN A 186 -10.10 13.88 -2.10
N ILE A 187 -10.11 13.55 -3.40
CA ILE A 187 -11.02 12.53 -3.96
C ILE A 187 -10.61 11.10 -3.53
N ASN A 188 -9.45 10.94 -2.88
CA ASN A 188 -8.94 9.67 -2.36
C ASN A 188 -9.14 9.54 -0.86
#